data_AF-A0A1F5HYR2-F1
#
_entry.id   AF-A0A1F5HYR2-F1
#
_cell.length_a   1.000
_cell.length_b   1.000
_cell.length_c   1.000
_cell.angle_alpha   90.00
_cell.angle_beta   90.00
_cell.angle_gamma   90.00
#
_symmetry.space_group_name_H-M   'P 1'
#
loop_
_entity.id
_entity.type
_entity.pdbx_description
1 polymer ?
#
loop_
_entity_poly.entity_id
_entity_poly.type
_entity_poly.pdbx_seq_one_letter_code
_entity_poly.pdbx_strand_id
1 'polypeptide(L)'
;MLKRVLLFIFFLLLIIILNAFLNPFPKKNVPEGFRPTYGVSYSFEQAGWYGLNPRTAYVDLLDNVRVDWVRLPFFWDQMIDEKGYFNQNFDDLEFSIKEAKKRNVKVIIALGAKTPYYPEYHLPKDLAGQIKFGETINLNHHVSLKILDVDKKVVEVLSAYDNIIAWQVENEPYLANINNWKIGEDLLVAEVGVVRAADPLSRPIILNSVAPTVFDSSYKSLLKILRPGDILGVNAYFKTQGVYLFSFSILHKEVHVPWPNWLVWPVQSWVGFSANFEELRDEATKGGVKLWILEMQAEPYVRTLSDAERNSAYRPGDILAADRYLKSSMVESVGLWGAPFWQYKKENGDNSWIETVQNLINSKL
;
A
#
# COMPACT_ATOMS: atom_id res chain seq x y z
N MET A 1 38.68 -32.23 0.23
CA MET A 1 38.43 -30.77 0.19
C MET A 1 36.94 -30.45 0.06
N LEU A 2 36.28 -30.80 -1.06
CA LEU A 2 34.88 -30.47 -1.37
C LEU A 2 33.88 -30.63 -0.22
N LYS A 3 33.86 -31.77 0.50
CA LYS A 3 32.97 -32.00 1.66
C LYS A 3 33.08 -30.91 2.75
N ARG A 4 34.28 -30.38 3.02
CA ARG A 4 34.48 -29.30 4.01
C ARG A 4 33.94 -27.96 3.51
N VAL A 5 34.08 -27.68 2.22
CA VAL A 5 33.53 -26.48 1.57
C VAL A 5 32.00 -26.52 1.57
N LEU A 6 31.40 -27.66 1.22
CA LEU A 6 29.94 -27.85 1.25
C LEU A 6 29.37 -27.70 2.67
N LEU A 7 30.03 -28.28 3.68
CA LEU A 7 29.64 -28.09 5.08
C LEU A 7 29.75 -26.63 5.52
N PHE A 8 30.83 -25.93 5.15
CA PHE A 8 30.98 -24.50 5.45
C PHE A 8 29.87 -23.65 4.82
N ILE A 9 29.55 -23.87 3.54
CA ILE A 9 28.45 -23.19 2.84
C ILE A 9 27.11 -23.49 3.52
N PHE A 10 26.86 -24.76 3.88
CA PHE A 10 25.64 -25.15 4.60
C PHE A 10 25.50 -24.43 5.95
N PHE A 11 26.55 -24.39 6.77
CA PHE A 11 26.51 -23.67 8.05
C PHE A 11 26.37 -22.15 7.87
N LEU A 12 27.01 -21.57 6.85
CA LEU A 12 26.86 -20.15 6.54
C LEU A 12 25.41 -19.80 6.15
N LEU A 13 24.80 -20.59 5.27
CA LEU A 13 23.39 -20.42 4.90
C LEU A 13 22.45 -20.62 6.10
N LEU A 14 22.72 -21.62 6.95
CA LEU A 14 21.95 -21.84 8.17
C LEU A 14 22.05 -20.66 9.14
N ILE A 15 23.23 -20.06 9.31
CA ILE A 15 23.43 -18.85 10.14
C ILE A 15 22.67 -17.66 9.55
N ILE A 16 22.69 -17.45 8.23
CA ILE A 16 21.95 -16.37 7.56
C ILE A 16 20.44 -16.55 7.77
N ILE A 17 19.91 -17.75 7.57
CA ILE A 17 18.49 -18.07 7.78
C ILE A 17 18.10 -17.87 9.25
N LEU A 18 18.85 -18.43 10.20
CA LEU A 18 18.58 -18.28 11.63
C LEU A 18 18.61 -16.80 12.05
N ASN A 19 19.59 -16.03 11.57
CA ASN A 19 19.66 -14.59 11.83
C ASN A 19 18.41 -13.86 11.30
N ALA A 20 17.97 -14.16 10.07
CA ALA A 20 16.80 -13.53 9.48
C ALA A 20 15.51 -13.79 10.28
N PHE A 21 15.30 -15.03 10.74
CA PHE A 21 14.12 -15.39 11.56
C PHE A 21 14.20 -14.91 13.02
N LEU A 22 15.41 -14.79 13.59
CA LEU A 22 15.61 -14.25 14.95
C LEU A 22 15.55 -12.71 15.00
N ASN A 23 15.89 -12.04 13.90
CA ASN A 23 15.91 -10.58 13.78
C ASN A 23 15.01 -10.06 12.63
N PRO A 24 13.68 -10.32 12.64
CA PRO A 24 12.74 -9.93 11.57
C PRO A 24 12.69 -8.41 11.29
N PHE A 25 13.18 -7.60 12.25
CA PHE A 25 13.40 -6.16 12.13
C PHE A 25 14.88 -5.89 12.42
N PRO A 26 15.75 -5.84 11.39
CA PRO A 26 17.17 -5.57 11.61
C PRO A 26 17.37 -4.24 12.31
N LYS A 27 18.12 -4.25 13.43
CA LYS A 27 18.42 -3.03 14.18
C LYS A 27 19.32 -2.13 13.34
N LYS A 28 18.84 -0.92 13.07
CA LYS A 28 19.58 0.16 12.41
C LYS A 28 19.60 1.39 13.33
N ASN A 29 20.60 2.26 13.18
CA ASN A 29 20.70 3.50 13.93
C ASN A 29 19.63 4.48 13.44
N VAL A 30 18.82 5.03 14.34
CA VAL A 30 17.84 6.07 14.01
C VAL A 30 18.50 7.44 14.20
N PRO A 31 18.46 8.34 13.21
CA PRO A 31 18.88 9.72 13.38
C PRO A 31 18.10 10.42 14.50
N GLU A 32 18.81 11.07 15.41
CA GLU A 32 18.21 11.80 16.52
C GLU A 32 17.33 12.96 16.00
N GLY A 33 16.16 13.15 16.60
CA GLY A 33 15.20 14.18 16.19
C GLY A 33 14.41 13.89 14.90
N PHE A 34 14.67 12.80 14.17
CA PHE A 34 13.94 12.50 12.93
C PHE A 34 12.55 11.91 13.20
N ARG A 35 11.49 12.63 12.79
CA ARG A 35 10.10 12.17 12.77
C ARG A 35 9.52 12.33 11.35
N PRO A 36 9.03 11.27 10.70
CA PRO A 36 8.29 11.39 9.45
C PRO A 36 6.89 12.00 9.68
N THR A 37 6.21 12.37 8.60
CA THR A 37 4.74 12.52 8.66
C THR A 37 4.08 11.14 8.66
N TYR A 38 3.04 10.96 9.46
CA TYR A 38 2.31 9.70 9.52
C TYR A 38 0.95 9.80 8.86
N GLY A 39 0.64 8.84 8.01
CA GLY A 39 -0.68 8.72 7.42
C GLY A 39 -1.30 7.35 7.60
N VAL A 40 -2.47 7.18 7.01
CA VAL A 40 -3.20 5.92 6.90
C VAL A 40 -3.84 5.82 5.53
N SER A 41 -4.05 4.61 5.05
CA SER A 41 -5.09 4.38 4.03
C SER A 41 -6.42 4.10 4.73
N TYR A 42 -7.53 4.55 4.16
CA TYR A 42 -8.87 4.20 4.64
C TYR A 42 -9.79 3.81 3.49
N SER A 43 -10.54 2.72 3.66
CA SER A 43 -11.58 2.25 2.75
C SER A 43 -12.89 2.06 3.51
N PHE A 44 -13.97 2.63 2.96
CA PHE A 44 -15.32 2.48 3.48
C PHE A 44 -15.80 1.04 3.40
N GLU A 45 -15.50 0.36 2.29
CA GLU A 45 -15.79 -1.06 2.10
C GLU A 45 -15.05 -1.93 3.12
N GLN A 46 -13.74 -1.68 3.34
CA GLN A 46 -12.99 -2.47 4.32
C GLN A 46 -13.52 -2.27 5.75
N ALA A 47 -13.91 -1.03 6.11
CA ALA A 47 -14.56 -0.76 7.39
C ALA A 47 -15.91 -1.50 7.53
N GLY A 48 -16.75 -1.47 6.48
CA GLY A 48 -18.01 -2.21 6.45
C GLY A 48 -17.82 -3.73 6.50
N TRP A 49 -16.76 -4.25 5.87
CA TRP A 49 -16.39 -5.67 5.90
C TRP A 49 -16.04 -6.14 7.32
N TYR A 50 -15.35 -5.31 8.10
CA TYR A 50 -15.12 -5.53 9.53
C TYR A 50 -16.37 -5.35 10.41
N GLY A 51 -17.51 -4.94 9.86
CA GLY A 51 -18.75 -4.68 10.59
C GLY A 51 -18.84 -3.30 11.25
N LEU A 52 -17.87 -2.41 11.00
CA LEU A 52 -17.86 -1.05 11.52
C LEU A 52 -18.89 -0.18 10.79
N ASN A 53 -19.37 0.90 11.42
CA ASN A 53 -20.00 1.99 10.67
C ASN A 53 -18.91 2.84 9.96
N PRO A 54 -18.83 2.88 8.62
CA PRO A 54 -17.69 3.48 7.94
C PRO A 54 -17.54 5.00 8.18
N ARG A 55 -18.64 5.76 8.21
CA ARG A 55 -18.58 7.22 8.46
C ARG A 55 -18.15 7.54 9.89
N THR A 56 -18.73 6.86 10.88
CA THR A 56 -18.39 7.05 12.29
C THR A 56 -16.95 6.61 12.57
N ALA A 57 -16.55 5.43 12.06
CA ALA A 57 -15.19 4.93 12.21
C ALA A 57 -14.16 5.87 11.55
N TYR A 58 -14.45 6.42 10.36
CA TYR A 58 -13.56 7.40 9.75
C TYR A 58 -13.37 8.65 10.60
N VAL A 59 -14.47 9.20 11.14
CA VAL A 59 -14.41 10.37 12.04
C VAL A 59 -13.61 10.05 13.32
N ASP A 60 -13.89 8.93 13.96
CA ASP A 60 -13.17 8.45 15.15
C ASP A 60 -11.67 8.25 14.88
N LEU A 61 -11.30 7.76 13.70
CA LEU A 61 -9.90 7.60 13.29
C LEU A 61 -9.19 8.96 13.27
N LEU A 62 -9.79 9.97 12.63
CA LEU A 62 -9.20 11.30 12.55
C LEU A 62 -9.09 11.98 13.93
N ASP A 63 -10.13 11.89 14.76
CA ASP A 63 -10.15 12.54 16.08
C ASP A 63 -9.18 11.91 17.10
N ASN A 64 -9.10 10.58 17.10
CA ASN A 64 -8.37 9.83 18.12
C ASN A 64 -6.94 9.45 17.70
N VAL A 65 -6.69 9.18 16.41
CA VAL A 65 -5.35 8.79 15.92
C VAL A 65 -4.53 10.00 15.45
N ARG A 66 -5.20 11.02 14.89
CA ARG A 66 -4.59 12.32 14.52
C ARG A 66 -3.42 12.19 13.54
N VAL A 67 -3.67 11.48 12.45
CA VAL A 67 -2.76 11.36 11.30
C VAL A 67 -2.48 12.72 10.65
N ASP A 68 -1.27 12.88 10.10
CA ASP A 68 -0.89 14.04 9.30
C ASP A 68 -1.61 14.04 7.93
N TRP A 69 -1.86 12.84 7.37
CA TRP A 69 -2.58 12.65 6.10
C TRP A 69 -3.39 11.34 6.01
N VAL A 70 -4.31 11.26 5.06
CA VAL A 70 -5.07 10.05 4.75
C VAL A 70 -5.16 9.81 3.23
N ARG A 71 -4.93 8.56 2.81
CA ARG A 71 -5.13 8.10 1.43
C ARG A 71 -6.51 7.45 1.31
N LEU A 72 -7.32 7.97 0.39
CA LEU A 72 -8.67 7.51 0.09
C LEU A 72 -8.69 6.97 -1.34
N PRO A 73 -9.07 5.70 -1.57
CA PRO A 73 -9.22 5.15 -2.90
C PRO A 73 -10.56 5.57 -3.51
N PHE A 74 -10.56 5.83 -4.80
CA PHE A 74 -11.75 5.97 -5.62
C PHE A 74 -12.06 4.62 -6.27
N PHE A 75 -13.11 3.94 -5.80
CA PHE A 75 -13.55 2.65 -6.33
C PHE A 75 -14.57 2.89 -7.44
N TRP A 76 -14.12 2.85 -8.70
CA TRP A 76 -14.95 3.17 -9.86
C TRP A 76 -16.24 2.31 -9.92
N ASP A 77 -16.12 0.99 -9.76
CA ASP A 77 -17.24 0.03 -9.74
C ASP A 77 -18.31 0.30 -8.67
N GLN A 78 -17.96 1.05 -7.62
CA GLN A 78 -18.87 1.45 -6.55
C GLN A 78 -19.36 2.89 -6.68
N MET A 79 -18.55 3.82 -7.19
CA MET A 79 -18.79 5.26 -7.12
C MET A 79 -19.37 5.88 -8.40
N ILE A 80 -19.37 5.16 -9.52
CA ILE A 80 -20.00 5.59 -10.79
C ILE A 80 -21.12 4.63 -11.19
N ASP A 81 -22.22 5.17 -11.73
CA ASP A 81 -23.34 4.39 -12.27
C ASP A 81 -23.12 3.91 -13.72
N GLU A 82 -24.01 3.05 -14.22
CA GLU A 82 -23.95 2.52 -15.60
C GLU A 82 -24.01 3.60 -16.70
N LYS A 83 -24.39 4.83 -16.35
CA LYS A 83 -24.48 5.98 -17.26
C LYS A 83 -23.26 6.91 -17.16
N GLY A 84 -22.30 6.58 -16.29
CA GLY A 84 -21.08 7.36 -16.09
C GLY A 84 -21.20 8.50 -15.08
N TYR A 85 -22.26 8.60 -14.28
CA TYR A 85 -22.43 9.65 -13.25
C TYR A 85 -21.98 9.17 -11.87
N PHE A 86 -21.48 10.11 -11.05
CA PHE A 86 -21.19 9.83 -9.64
C PHE A 86 -22.48 9.51 -8.88
N ASN A 87 -22.43 8.48 -8.04
CA ASN A 87 -23.56 8.01 -7.24
C ASN A 87 -23.35 8.30 -5.74
N GLN A 88 -24.29 7.88 -4.89
CA GLN A 88 -24.26 8.12 -3.44
C GLN A 88 -22.99 7.60 -2.71
N ASN A 89 -22.25 6.64 -3.26
CA ASN A 89 -21.00 6.15 -2.68
C ASN A 89 -19.84 7.12 -2.94
N PHE A 90 -19.95 7.99 -3.94
CA PHE A 90 -19.02 9.12 -4.13
C PHE A 90 -19.19 10.18 -3.03
N ASP A 91 -20.40 10.32 -2.47
CA ASP A 91 -20.64 11.23 -1.34
C ASP A 91 -19.85 10.83 -0.08
N ASP A 92 -19.49 9.55 0.08
CA ASP A 92 -18.60 9.07 1.15
C ASP A 92 -17.16 9.59 0.97
N LEU A 93 -16.67 9.61 -0.27
CA LEU A 93 -15.36 10.17 -0.60
C LEU A 93 -15.34 11.69 -0.34
N GLU A 94 -16.36 12.41 -0.80
CA GLU A 94 -16.52 13.84 -0.48
C GLU A 94 -16.65 14.12 1.02
N PHE A 95 -17.45 13.32 1.73
CA PHE A 95 -17.60 13.39 3.18
C PHE A 95 -16.24 13.24 3.87
N SER A 96 -15.44 12.25 3.47
CA SER A 96 -14.11 12.04 4.02
C SER A 96 -13.16 13.21 3.80
N ILE A 97 -13.16 13.80 2.60
CA ILE A 97 -12.34 14.98 2.29
C ILE A 97 -12.75 16.17 3.17
N LYS A 98 -14.06 16.38 3.37
CA LYS A 98 -14.63 17.45 4.22
C LYS A 98 -14.32 17.23 5.70
N GLU A 99 -14.42 16.00 6.22
CA GLU A 99 -14.10 15.68 7.62
C GLU A 99 -12.59 15.76 7.91
N ALA A 100 -11.74 15.38 6.95
CA ALA A 100 -10.29 15.60 7.03
C ALA A 100 -9.95 17.10 7.08
N LYS A 101 -10.59 17.92 6.23
CA LYS A 101 -10.40 19.37 6.20
C LYS A 101 -10.71 20.03 7.54
N LYS A 102 -11.81 19.65 8.19
CA LYS A 102 -12.21 20.14 9.54
C LYS A 102 -11.13 19.93 10.61
N ARG A 103 -10.25 18.93 10.42
CA ARG A 103 -9.19 18.53 11.35
C ARG A 103 -7.78 18.88 10.83
N ASN A 104 -7.68 19.64 9.74
CA ASN A 104 -6.43 19.97 9.03
C ASN A 104 -5.63 18.74 8.56
N VAL A 105 -6.28 17.58 8.41
CA VAL A 105 -5.66 16.36 7.87
C VAL A 105 -5.60 16.49 6.34
N LYS A 106 -4.44 16.17 5.77
CA LYS A 106 -4.23 16.23 4.32
C LYS A 106 -4.78 14.97 3.64
N VAL A 107 -5.18 15.09 2.38
CA VAL A 107 -5.79 13.98 1.64
C VAL A 107 -4.93 13.62 0.42
N ILE A 108 -4.81 12.32 0.17
CA ILE A 108 -4.34 11.74 -1.09
C ILE A 108 -5.52 10.99 -1.69
N ILE A 109 -5.83 11.22 -2.97
CA ILE A 109 -6.81 10.41 -3.69
C ILE A 109 -6.04 9.40 -4.55
N ALA A 110 -6.38 8.12 -4.46
CA ALA A 110 -5.90 7.09 -5.39
C ALA A 110 -6.99 6.79 -6.43
N LEU A 111 -6.64 6.86 -7.72
CA LEU A 111 -7.50 6.68 -8.88
C LEU A 111 -6.79 5.83 -9.95
N GLY A 112 -7.41 5.62 -11.12
CA GLY A 112 -7.05 4.59 -12.09
C GLY A 112 -7.96 3.35 -12.01
N ALA A 113 -7.68 2.34 -12.82
CA ALA A 113 -8.41 1.06 -12.83
C ALA A 113 -8.05 0.16 -11.65
N LYS A 114 -6.80 0.23 -11.15
CA LYS A 114 -6.31 -0.50 -9.98
C LYS A 114 -6.03 0.47 -8.84
N THR A 115 -6.66 0.27 -7.68
CA THR A 115 -6.45 1.09 -6.48
C THR A 115 -6.07 0.21 -5.28
N PRO A 116 -5.65 0.78 -4.13
CA PRO A 116 -5.34 0.00 -2.94
C PRO A 116 -6.55 -0.80 -2.41
N TYR A 117 -6.25 -1.81 -1.57
CA TYR A 117 -7.18 -2.83 -1.04
C TYR A 117 -7.53 -3.97 -2.02
N TYR A 118 -7.99 -5.10 -1.46
CA TYR A 118 -8.46 -6.24 -2.25
C TYR A 118 -9.98 -6.19 -2.39
N PRO A 119 -10.56 -6.44 -3.59
CA PRO A 119 -9.87 -6.76 -4.85
C PRO A 119 -9.31 -5.51 -5.54
N GLU A 120 -8.04 -5.54 -5.96
CA GLU A 120 -7.31 -4.33 -6.37
C GLU A 120 -7.83 -3.61 -7.63
N TYR A 121 -8.60 -4.28 -8.50
CA TYR A 121 -9.15 -3.67 -9.72
C TYR A 121 -10.64 -3.36 -9.54
N HIS A 122 -10.99 -2.07 -9.64
CA HIS A 122 -12.33 -1.55 -9.34
C HIS A 122 -13.08 -1.16 -10.61
N LEU A 123 -12.99 -1.98 -11.65
CA LEU A 123 -13.68 -1.74 -12.92
C LEU A 123 -15.14 -2.22 -12.85
N PRO A 124 -16.12 -1.43 -13.36
CA PRO A 124 -17.47 -1.91 -13.62
C PRO A 124 -17.49 -3.27 -14.32
N LYS A 125 -18.44 -4.14 -13.94
CA LYS A 125 -18.45 -5.56 -14.33
C LYS A 125 -18.48 -5.79 -15.84
N ASP A 126 -19.11 -4.89 -16.60
CA ASP A 126 -19.13 -4.91 -18.06
C ASP A 126 -17.74 -4.65 -18.66
N LEU A 127 -16.95 -3.73 -18.08
CA LEU A 127 -15.57 -3.45 -18.50
C LEU A 127 -14.62 -4.55 -18.07
N ALA A 128 -14.72 -5.00 -16.81
CA ALA A 128 -13.95 -6.11 -16.28
C ALA A 128 -14.13 -7.39 -17.11
N GLY A 129 -15.36 -7.67 -17.57
CA GLY A 129 -15.67 -8.80 -18.45
C GLY A 129 -15.08 -8.74 -19.87
N GLN A 130 -14.50 -7.61 -20.27
CA GLN A 130 -13.87 -7.43 -21.58
C GLN A 130 -12.33 -7.56 -21.55
N ILE A 131 -11.73 -7.78 -20.36
CA ILE A 131 -10.29 -7.97 -20.17
C ILE A 131 -10.00 -9.46 -19.93
N LYS A 132 -9.08 -10.05 -20.68
CA LYS A 132 -8.77 -11.49 -20.60
C LYS A 132 -7.81 -11.77 -19.45
N PHE A 133 -7.83 -13.00 -18.94
CA PHE A 133 -6.84 -13.46 -17.96
C PHE A 133 -5.41 -13.27 -18.50
N GLY A 134 -4.53 -12.65 -17.71
CA GLY A 134 -3.14 -12.37 -18.10
C GLY A 134 -2.93 -11.19 -19.05
N GLU A 135 -3.98 -10.44 -19.39
CA GLU A 135 -3.89 -9.28 -20.29
C GLU A 135 -3.25 -8.07 -19.60
N THR A 136 -2.43 -7.31 -20.35
CA THR A 136 -1.91 -6.01 -19.92
C THR A 136 -2.72 -4.91 -20.60
N ILE A 137 -3.32 -4.04 -19.80
CA ILE A 137 -4.14 -2.91 -20.24
C ILE A 137 -3.19 -1.80 -20.68
N ASN A 138 -2.82 -1.82 -21.96
CA ASN A 138 -2.00 -0.79 -22.61
C ASN A 138 -2.90 0.34 -23.15
N LEU A 139 -2.31 1.44 -23.62
CA LEU A 139 -3.06 2.61 -24.11
C LEU A 139 -4.05 2.28 -25.24
N ASN A 140 -3.72 1.30 -26.09
CA ASN A 140 -4.57 0.84 -27.19
C ASN A 140 -5.67 -0.16 -26.80
N HIS A 141 -5.81 -0.53 -25.52
CA HIS A 141 -6.88 -1.41 -25.05
C HIS A 141 -8.23 -0.68 -25.07
N HIS A 142 -9.31 -1.40 -25.38
CA HIS A 142 -10.64 -0.81 -25.57
C HIS A 142 -11.26 -0.17 -24.30
N VAL A 143 -10.74 -0.47 -23.10
CA VAL A 143 -11.18 0.15 -21.84
C VAL A 143 -10.40 1.43 -21.52
N SER A 144 -9.22 1.62 -22.13
CA SER A 144 -8.25 2.65 -21.73
C SER A 144 -8.79 4.06 -21.87
N LEU A 145 -9.57 4.33 -22.92
CA LEU A 145 -10.26 5.62 -23.08
C LEU A 145 -11.25 5.89 -21.94
N LYS A 146 -11.95 4.86 -21.44
CA LYS A 146 -12.89 5.02 -20.32
C LYS A 146 -12.17 5.21 -18.97
N ILE A 147 -11.01 4.58 -18.78
CA ILE A 147 -10.13 4.84 -17.61
C ILE A 147 -9.74 6.32 -17.60
N LEU A 148 -9.16 6.81 -18.71
CA LEU A 148 -8.73 8.19 -18.87
C LEU A 148 -9.87 9.21 -18.69
N ASP A 149 -11.07 8.94 -19.25
CA ASP A 149 -12.24 9.81 -19.08
C ASP A 149 -12.72 9.87 -17.61
N VAL A 150 -12.64 8.76 -16.88
CA VAL A 150 -13.04 8.69 -15.46
C VAL A 150 -12.03 9.37 -14.57
N ASP A 151 -10.73 9.12 -14.75
CA ASP A 151 -9.66 9.78 -13.99
C ASP A 151 -9.74 11.30 -14.16
N LYS A 152 -9.91 11.76 -15.41
CA LYS A 152 -10.14 13.17 -15.72
C LYS A 152 -11.30 13.72 -14.89
N LYS A 153 -12.45 13.06 -14.94
CA LYS A 153 -13.68 13.50 -14.29
C LYS A 153 -13.56 13.54 -12.76
N VAL A 154 -12.88 12.56 -12.16
CA VAL A 154 -12.60 12.51 -10.72
C VAL A 154 -11.73 13.70 -10.31
N VAL A 155 -10.67 13.99 -11.05
CA VAL A 155 -9.77 15.12 -10.77
C VAL A 155 -10.47 16.46 -11.00
N GLU A 156 -11.23 16.63 -12.09
CA GLU A 156 -11.99 17.86 -12.37
C GLU A 156 -12.94 18.22 -11.22
N VAL A 157 -13.65 17.24 -10.64
CA VAL A 157 -14.55 17.48 -9.49
C VAL A 157 -13.79 17.65 -8.17
N LEU A 158 -12.86 16.76 -7.86
CA LEU A 158 -12.21 16.75 -6.54
C LEU A 158 -11.09 17.81 -6.39
N SER A 159 -10.54 18.34 -7.48
CA SER A 159 -9.48 19.36 -7.43
C SER A 159 -9.88 20.64 -6.68
N ALA A 160 -11.19 20.91 -6.54
CA ALA A 160 -11.76 21.99 -5.73
C ALA A 160 -11.41 21.91 -4.22
N TYR A 161 -11.00 20.74 -3.72
CA TYR A 161 -10.64 20.54 -2.31
C TYR A 161 -9.15 20.85 -2.06
N ASP A 162 -8.87 22.05 -1.54
CA ASP A 162 -7.52 22.54 -1.17
C ASP A 162 -6.72 21.64 -0.19
N ASN A 163 -7.37 20.76 0.57
CA ASN A 163 -6.73 19.82 1.49
C ASN A 163 -6.29 18.50 0.83
N ILE A 164 -6.65 18.25 -0.43
CA ILE A 164 -5.98 17.24 -1.26
C ILE A 164 -4.59 17.77 -1.58
N ILE A 165 -3.55 16.97 -1.34
CA ILE A 165 -2.14 17.36 -1.52
C ILE A 165 -1.43 16.61 -2.65
N ALA A 166 -1.97 15.48 -3.11
CA ALA A 166 -1.40 14.67 -4.18
C ALA A 166 -2.44 13.72 -4.77
N TRP A 167 -2.20 13.28 -6.01
CA TRP A 167 -2.97 12.23 -6.69
C TRP A 167 -2.10 10.98 -6.85
N GLN A 168 -2.53 9.84 -6.31
CA GLN A 168 -1.97 8.56 -6.69
C GLN A 168 -2.66 8.06 -7.96
N VAL A 169 -1.86 7.75 -8.98
CA VAL A 169 -2.34 7.18 -10.25
C VAL A 169 -1.95 5.71 -10.28
N GLU A 170 -2.96 4.85 -10.35
CA GLU A 170 -2.85 3.39 -10.26
C GLU A 170 -2.25 2.89 -8.92
N ASN A 171 -2.36 1.59 -8.63
CA ASN A 171 -1.76 0.96 -7.45
C ASN A 171 -0.84 -0.19 -7.82
N GLU A 172 0.47 0.02 -7.72
CA GLU A 172 1.48 -0.95 -8.16
C GLU A 172 1.20 -1.45 -9.59
N PRO A 173 1.15 -0.56 -10.61
CA PRO A 173 0.56 -0.82 -11.93
C PRO A 173 1.14 -2.05 -12.64
N TYR A 174 2.42 -2.35 -12.41
CA TYR A 174 3.13 -3.49 -13.02
C TYR A 174 2.98 -4.81 -12.26
N LEU A 175 2.44 -4.79 -11.03
CA LEU A 175 2.10 -6.00 -10.27
C LEU A 175 0.77 -6.57 -10.75
N ALA A 176 0.77 -7.87 -11.03
CA ALA A 176 -0.41 -8.59 -11.47
C ALA A 176 -1.39 -8.88 -10.32
N ASN A 177 -2.69 -8.72 -10.56
CA ASN A 177 -3.74 -9.18 -9.64
C ASN A 177 -4.00 -10.70 -9.76
N ILE A 178 -5.04 -11.20 -9.09
CA ILE A 178 -5.48 -12.61 -9.16
C ILE A 178 -5.91 -13.07 -10.57
N ASN A 179 -6.36 -12.15 -11.43
CA ASN A 179 -6.67 -12.41 -12.85
C ASN A 179 -5.43 -12.27 -13.76
N ASN A 180 -4.26 -12.06 -13.16
CA ASN A 180 -2.99 -11.77 -13.81
C ASN A 180 -3.00 -10.48 -14.69
N TRP A 181 -3.89 -9.53 -14.38
CA TRP A 181 -4.00 -8.25 -15.09
C TRP A 181 -2.95 -7.23 -14.64
N LYS A 182 -2.42 -6.45 -15.58
CA LYS A 182 -1.43 -5.38 -15.35
C LYS A 182 -1.80 -4.12 -16.13
N ILE A 183 -1.28 -2.97 -15.71
CA ILE A 183 -1.33 -1.71 -16.46
C ILE A 183 -0.06 -1.56 -17.31
N GLY A 184 -0.22 -1.10 -18.54
CA GLY A 184 0.87 -0.79 -19.46
C GLY A 184 1.56 0.54 -19.14
N GLU A 185 2.87 0.63 -19.39
CA GLU A 185 3.63 1.89 -19.20
C GLU A 185 3.08 3.03 -20.08
N ASP A 186 2.54 2.71 -21.25
CA ASP A 186 1.93 3.68 -22.18
C ASP A 186 0.58 4.23 -21.69
N LEU A 187 -0.24 3.40 -21.05
CA LEU A 187 -1.47 3.83 -20.37
C LEU A 187 -1.14 4.69 -19.14
N LEU A 188 -0.21 4.23 -18.30
CA LEU A 188 0.20 4.95 -17.08
C LEU A 188 0.72 6.36 -17.38
N VAL A 189 1.50 6.52 -18.46
CA VAL A 189 1.95 7.84 -18.94
C VAL A 189 0.77 8.71 -19.40
N ALA A 190 -0.25 8.14 -20.03
CA ALA A 190 -1.44 8.86 -20.45
C ALA A 190 -2.32 9.27 -19.26
N GLU A 191 -2.53 8.40 -18.27
CA GLU A 191 -3.27 8.70 -17.03
C GLU A 191 -2.61 9.84 -16.26
N VAL A 192 -1.28 9.76 -16.04
CA VAL A 192 -0.50 10.86 -15.43
C VAL A 192 -0.61 12.16 -16.25
N GLY A 193 -0.65 12.06 -17.58
CA GLY A 193 -0.88 13.22 -18.46
C GLY A 193 -2.26 13.86 -18.25
N VAL A 194 -3.30 13.04 -18.17
CA VAL A 194 -4.69 13.47 -17.96
C VAL A 194 -4.90 14.10 -16.58
N VAL A 195 -4.44 13.43 -15.51
CA VAL A 195 -4.56 13.92 -14.13
C VAL A 195 -3.88 15.28 -13.97
N ARG A 196 -2.71 15.47 -14.58
CA ARG A 196 -2.00 16.77 -14.60
C ARG A 196 -2.71 17.86 -15.39
N ALA A 197 -3.38 17.51 -16.48
CA ALA A 197 -4.14 18.46 -17.28
C ALA A 197 -5.47 18.86 -16.62
N ALA A 198 -6.03 17.96 -15.80
CA ALA A 198 -7.29 18.15 -15.08
C ALA A 198 -7.14 18.92 -13.76
N ASP A 199 -5.99 18.83 -13.07
CA ASP A 199 -5.77 19.55 -11.80
C ASP A 199 -5.22 20.98 -12.01
N PRO A 200 -6.03 22.05 -11.85
CA PRO A 200 -5.58 23.43 -12.01
C PRO A 200 -4.51 23.85 -10.98
N LEU A 201 -4.37 23.13 -9.86
CA LEU A 201 -3.36 23.42 -8.83
C LEU A 201 -2.06 22.64 -9.04
N SER A 202 -1.95 21.83 -10.11
CA SER A 202 -0.73 21.11 -10.48
C SER A 202 -0.10 20.31 -9.33
N ARG A 203 -0.93 19.64 -8.51
CA ARG A 203 -0.46 18.90 -7.33
C ARG A 203 0.51 17.76 -7.73
N PRO A 204 1.43 17.37 -6.83
CA PRO A 204 2.29 16.20 -7.00
C PRO A 204 1.52 14.94 -7.40
N ILE A 205 2.14 14.16 -8.29
CA ILE A 205 1.72 12.79 -8.61
C ILE A 205 2.45 11.82 -7.68
N ILE A 206 1.73 10.79 -7.24
CA ILE A 206 2.27 9.60 -6.59
C ILE A 206 2.15 8.45 -7.58
N LEU A 207 3.26 7.77 -7.85
CA LEU A 207 3.26 6.45 -8.47
C LEU A 207 3.91 5.47 -7.48
N ASN A 208 3.31 4.30 -7.25
CA ASN A 208 3.83 3.35 -6.28
C ASN A 208 4.23 1.99 -6.85
N SER A 209 5.13 1.33 -6.14
CA SER A 209 5.63 -0.02 -6.40
C SER A 209 5.53 -0.88 -5.15
N VAL A 210 5.44 -2.19 -5.33
CA VAL A 210 5.82 -3.15 -4.28
C VAL A 210 7.23 -2.79 -3.82
N ALA A 211 7.52 -2.96 -2.52
CA ALA A 211 8.86 -2.81 -1.95
C ALA A 211 9.88 -3.55 -2.83
N PRO A 212 10.74 -2.86 -3.59
CA PRO A 212 11.54 -3.54 -4.60
C PRO A 212 12.61 -4.39 -3.91
N THR A 213 12.51 -5.70 -4.10
CA THR A 213 13.64 -6.61 -3.83
C THR A 213 14.75 -6.35 -4.85
N VAL A 214 15.96 -6.84 -4.62
CA VAL A 214 17.10 -6.61 -5.55
C VAL A 214 16.88 -7.15 -6.98
N PHE A 215 15.84 -7.95 -7.21
CA PHE A 215 15.46 -8.46 -8.53
C PHE A 215 14.34 -7.64 -9.21
N ASP A 216 13.72 -6.70 -8.48
CA ASP A 216 12.69 -5.81 -9.01
C ASP A 216 13.27 -4.41 -9.26
N SER A 217 13.23 -3.99 -10.52
CA SER A 217 13.63 -2.66 -10.97
C SER A 217 12.49 -1.89 -11.63
N SER A 218 11.25 -2.36 -11.49
CA SER A 218 10.05 -1.76 -12.10
C SER A 218 9.80 -0.32 -11.61
N TYR A 219 10.19 0.00 -10.37
CA TYR A 219 10.20 1.38 -9.84
C TYR A 219 11.04 2.35 -10.69
N LYS A 220 12.07 1.87 -11.42
CA LYS A 220 12.88 2.71 -12.32
C LYS A 220 12.11 3.15 -13.56
N SER A 221 11.06 2.44 -13.96
CA SER A 221 10.13 2.96 -14.98
C SER A 221 9.22 4.04 -14.40
N LEU A 222 8.71 3.87 -13.17
CA LEU A 222 7.94 4.92 -12.48
C LEU A 222 8.76 6.22 -12.36
N LEU A 223 10.04 6.14 -11.96
CA LEU A 223 10.94 7.28 -11.86
C LEU A 223 11.19 8.04 -13.18
N LYS A 224 10.94 7.44 -14.35
CA LYS A 224 11.01 8.15 -15.65
C LYS A 224 9.75 8.97 -15.95
N ILE A 225 8.62 8.60 -15.35
CA ILE A 225 7.31 9.25 -15.52
C ILE A 225 7.17 10.40 -14.51
N LEU A 226 7.70 10.21 -13.29
CA LEU A 226 7.73 11.21 -12.23
C LEU A 226 8.64 12.40 -12.58
N ARG A 227 8.26 13.57 -12.07
CA ARG A 227 8.92 14.88 -12.24
C ARG A 227 9.42 15.40 -10.90
N PRO A 228 10.35 16.38 -10.87
CA PRO A 228 10.75 17.02 -9.62
C PRO A 228 9.55 17.53 -8.82
N GLY A 229 9.48 17.17 -7.53
CA GLY A 229 8.36 17.47 -6.63
C GLY A 229 7.31 16.37 -6.50
N ASP A 230 7.28 15.39 -7.41
CA ASP A 230 6.46 14.18 -7.28
C ASP A 230 6.99 13.22 -6.20
N ILE A 231 6.25 12.13 -5.98
CA ILE A 231 6.51 11.13 -4.96
C ILE A 231 6.57 9.73 -5.60
N LEU A 232 7.68 9.04 -5.39
CA LEU A 232 7.76 7.58 -5.51
C LEU A 232 7.20 6.97 -4.21
N GLY A 233 6.07 6.30 -4.33
CA GLY A 233 5.52 5.47 -3.25
C GLY A 233 6.16 4.08 -3.26
N VAL A 234 6.47 3.54 -2.09
CA VAL A 234 6.73 2.09 -1.96
C VAL A 234 6.00 1.52 -0.76
N ASN A 235 5.71 0.22 -0.82
CA ASN A 235 5.17 -0.52 0.31
C ASN A 235 6.31 -1.02 1.22
N ALA A 236 5.99 -1.42 2.46
CA ALA A 236 6.97 -1.84 3.46
C ALA A 236 6.39 -2.90 4.42
N TYR A 237 6.35 -4.14 3.95
CA TYR A 237 6.00 -5.30 4.77
C TYR A 237 7.24 -5.91 5.45
N PHE A 238 7.05 -6.52 6.63
CA PHE A 238 8.14 -7.04 7.46
C PHE A 238 7.93 -8.51 7.84
N LYS A 239 6.70 -8.92 8.11
CA LYS A 239 6.33 -10.29 8.50
C LYS A 239 5.14 -10.73 7.63
N THR A 240 5.42 -11.39 6.53
CA THR A 240 4.38 -11.85 5.58
C THR A 240 4.01 -13.32 5.83
N GLN A 241 2.79 -13.71 5.43
CA GLN A 241 2.31 -15.10 5.51
C GLN A 241 1.57 -15.44 4.22
N GLY A 242 2.02 -16.47 3.48
CA GLY A 242 1.32 -16.95 2.29
C GLY A 242 -0.02 -17.64 2.61
N VAL A 243 -0.72 -18.10 1.57
CA VAL A 243 -1.81 -19.08 1.72
C VAL A 243 -1.19 -20.47 1.90
N TYR A 244 -0.21 -20.78 1.05
CA TYR A 244 0.52 -22.04 1.04
C TYR A 244 2.02 -21.76 1.24
N LEU A 245 2.67 -22.54 2.09
CA LEU A 245 4.13 -22.54 2.27
C LEU A 245 4.82 -23.22 1.08
N PHE A 246 4.18 -24.27 0.53
CA PHE A 246 4.61 -24.95 -0.68
C PHE A 246 3.41 -25.28 -1.55
N SER A 247 3.55 -25.07 -2.86
CA SER A 247 2.65 -25.58 -3.89
C SER A 247 3.50 -26.35 -4.91
N PHE A 248 3.14 -27.58 -5.21
CA PHE A 248 3.84 -28.41 -6.20
C PHE A 248 2.89 -29.38 -6.89
N SER A 249 3.18 -29.73 -8.15
CA SER A 249 2.39 -30.70 -8.90
C SER A 249 3.01 -32.10 -8.79
N ILE A 250 2.22 -33.09 -8.37
CA ILE A 250 2.56 -34.51 -8.41
C ILE A 250 1.50 -35.21 -9.27
N LEU A 251 1.93 -35.85 -10.36
CA LEU A 251 1.04 -36.59 -11.28
C LEU A 251 -0.15 -35.74 -11.76
N HIS A 252 0.11 -34.48 -12.12
CA HIS A 252 -0.89 -33.47 -12.53
C HIS A 252 -1.93 -33.09 -11.47
N LYS A 253 -1.73 -33.48 -10.20
CA LYS A 253 -2.50 -32.96 -9.06
C LYS A 253 -1.68 -31.91 -8.32
N GLU A 254 -2.27 -30.75 -8.09
CA GLU A 254 -1.67 -29.74 -7.23
C GLU A 254 -1.78 -30.19 -5.76
N VAL A 255 -0.65 -30.17 -5.08
CA VAL A 255 -0.53 -30.42 -3.65
C VAL A 255 -0.09 -29.12 -3.00
N HIS A 256 -0.90 -28.66 -2.05
CA HIS A 256 -0.64 -27.42 -1.32
C HIS A 256 -0.42 -27.72 0.16
N VAL A 257 0.69 -27.23 0.70
CA VAL A 257 0.97 -27.26 2.14
C VAL A 257 0.55 -25.90 2.71
N PRO A 258 -0.49 -25.83 3.58
CA PRO A 258 -0.96 -24.56 4.14
C PRO A 258 0.14 -23.90 4.98
N TRP A 259 0.20 -22.56 4.93
CA TRP A 259 1.22 -21.83 5.69
C TRP A 259 0.93 -21.85 7.20
N PRO A 260 1.84 -22.37 8.06
CA PRO A 260 1.57 -22.49 9.50
C PRO A 260 1.36 -21.14 10.19
N ASN A 261 0.32 -21.00 11.00
CA ASN A 261 -0.08 -19.74 11.67
C ASN A 261 0.98 -19.14 12.63
N TRP A 262 2.00 -19.91 13.02
CA TRP A 262 3.11 -19.47 13.88
C TRP A 262 4.35 -19.04 13.09
N LEU A 263 4.38 -19.28 11.77
CA LEU A 263 5.51 -18.99 10.90
C LEU A 263 5.20 -17.73 10.07
N VAL A 264 6.11 -16.75 10.08
CA VAL A 264 6.04 -15.56 9.22
C VAL A 264 7.38 -15.38 8.52
N TRP A 265 7.36 -14.91 7.27
CA TRP A 265 8.57 -14.65 6.50
C TRP A 265 9.14 -13.26 6.85
N PRO A 266 10.41 -13.16 7.30
CA PRO A 266 11.04 -11.91 7.73
C PRO A 266 11.54 -11.10 6.51
N VAL A 267 10.64 -10.36 5.85
CA VAL A 267 10.87 -9.73 4.53
C VAL A 267 12.12 -8.84 4.49
N GLN A 268 12.40 -8.07 5.55
CA GLN A 268 13.45 -7.05 5.56
C GLN A 268 14.81 -7.53 6.11
N SER A 269 14.96 -8.83 6.37
CA SER A 269 16.12 -9.38 7.10
C SER A 269 17.16 -10.08 6.21
N TRP A 270 16.95 -10.09 4.90
CA TRP A 270 17.81 -10.76 3.93
C TRP A 270 18.81 -9.75 3.36
N VAL A 271 19.98 -9.67 3.99
CA VAL A 271 21.06 -8.75 3.57
C VAL A 271 21.39 -8.96 2.09
N GLY A 272 21.28 -7.89 1.29
CA GLY A 272 21.52 -7.93 -0.16
C GLY A 272 20.39 -8.54 -0.99
N PHE A 273 19.21 -8.79 -0.41
CA PHE A 273 18.01 -9.26 -1.13
C PHE A 273 16.74 -8.47 -0.78
N SER A 274 16.61 -8.05 0.48
CA SER A 274 15.56 -7.13 0.97
C SER A 274 15.68 -5.72 0.38
N ALA A 275 14.59 -4.95 0.45
CA ALA A 275 14.53 -3.59 -0.07
C ALA A 275 15.48 -2.64 0.67
N ASN A 276 16.25 -1.85 -0.08
CA ASN A 276 17.15 -0.84 0.47
C ASN A 276 16.52 0.57 0.38
N PHE A 277 15.68 0.92 1.36
CA PHE A 277 14.94 2.19 1.36
C PHE A 277 15.84 3.45 1.33
N GLU A 278 17.07 3.37 1.83
CA GLU A 278 18.05 4.45 1.72
C GLU A 278 18.53 4.65 0.26
N GLU A 279 18.86 3.56 -0.44
CA GLU A 279 19.25 3.62 -1.85
C GLU A 279 18.08 4.03 -2.76
N LEU A 280 16.84 3.61 -2.45
CA LEU A 280 15.63 4.08 -3.15
C LEU A 280 15.40 5.58 -2.96
N ARG A 281 15.63 6.10 -1.75
CA ARG A 281 15.56 7.54 -1.44
C ARG A 281 16.62 8.28 -2.23
N ASP A 282 17.86 7.79 -2.23
CA ASP A 282 18.99 8.40 -2.93
C ASP A 282 18.89 8.27 -4.45
N GLU A 283 18.14 7.30 -4.99
CA GLU A 283 17.83 7.22 -6.42
C GLU A 283 16.70 8.18 -6.81
N ALA A 284 15.60 8.23 -6.05
CA ALA A 284 14.49 9.14 -6.31
C ALA A 284 14.92 10.62 -6.22
N THR A 285 15.67 10.98 -5.18
CA THR A 285 16.08 12.37 -4.92
C THR A 285 17.04 12.94 -5.97
N LYS A 286 17.78 12.10 -6.71
CA LYS A 286 18.57 12.54 -7.89
C LYS A 286 17.70 13.18 -8.98
N GLY A 287 16.45 12.73 -9.11
CA GLY A 287 15.44 13.31 -10.00
C GLY A 287 14.59 14.41 -9.37
N GLY A 288 14.89 14.81 -8.12
CA GLY A 288 14.02 15.71 -7.34
C GLY A 288 12.70 15.07 -6.90
N VAL A 289 12.58 13.74 -6.97
CA VAL A 289 11.41 12.96 -6.55
C VAL A 289 11.58 12.55 -5.08
N LYS A 290 10.49 12.58 -4.31
CA LYS A 290 10.47 12.17 -2.89
C LYS A 290 10.25 10.66 -2.78
N LEU A 291 10.76 10.01 -1.72
CA LEU A 291 10.40 8.64 -1.37
C LEU A 291 9.45 8.64 -0.16
N TRP A 292 8.25 8.09 -0.33
CA TRP A 292 7.28 7.88 0.76
C TRP A 292 6.97 6.38 0.91
N ILE A 293 6.75 5.92 2.15
CA ILE A 293 6.07 4.64 2.36
C ILE A 293 4.56 4.90 2.32
N LEU A 294 3.82 4.22 1.43
CA LEU A 294 2.36 4.32 1.40
C LEU A 294 1.68 3.26 2.28
N GLU A 295 2.29 2.08 2.37
CA GLU A 295 1.81 0.97 3.20
C GLU A 295 2.96 0.34 4.00
N MET A 296 3.24 0.89 5.17
CA MET A 296 3.94 0.16 6.22
C MET A 296 2.95 -0.83 6.84
N GLN A 297 3.37 -2.09 6.97
CA GLN A 297 2.58 -3.09 7.67
C GLN A 297 2.23 -2.61 9.08
N ALA A 298 0.94 -2.55 9.40
CA ALA A 298 0.45 -2.32 10.74
C ALA A 298 -0.78 -3.20 11.10
N GLU A 299 -1.17 -4.12 10.21
CA GLU A 299 -2.05 -5.27 10.49
C GLU A 299 -1.36 -6.60 10.12
N PRO A 300 -1.79 -7.75 10.70
CA PRO A 300 -1.48 -9.06 10.14
C PRO A 300 -2.17 -9.24 8.78
N TYR A 301 -1.78 -10.25 8.00
CA TYR A 301 -2.51 -10.62 6.79
C TYR A 301 -3.88 -11.23 7.13
N VAL A 302 -4.91 -10.39 7.10
CA VAL A 302 -6.31 -10.79 7.31
C VAL A 302 -6.96 -11.12 5.96
N ARG A 303 -7.52 -12.33 5.83
CA ARG A 303 -8.28 -12.77 4.63
C ARG A 303 -9.75 -13.03 4.93
N THR A 304 -10.05 -13.34 6.19
CA THR A 304 -11.38 -13.60 6.75
C THR A 304 -11.47 -12.94 8.12
N LEU A 305 -12.69 -12.63 8.61
CA LEU A 305 -12.88 -12.12 9.97
C LEU A 305 -12.23 -13.04 11.03
N SER A 306 -12.30 -14.36 10.81
CA SER A 306 -11.65 -15.33 11.69
C SER A 306 -10.11 -15.24 11.71
N ASP A 307 -9.46 -14.62 10.73
CA ASP A 307 -8.02 -14.33 10.77
C ASP A 307 -7.73 -13.10 11.63
N ALA A 308 -8.63 -12.10 11.66
CA ALA A 308 -8.50 -10.89 12.49
C ALA A 308 -8.72 -11.16 14.00
N GLU A 309 -9.54 -12.16 14.32
CA GLU A 309 -9.74 -12.67 15.68
C GLU A 309 -8.54 -13.47 16.19
N ARG A 310 -7.77 -14.11 15.28
CA ARG A 310 -6.68 -15.03 15.63
C ARG A 310 -5.42 -14.32 16.11
N ASN A 311 -4.66 -15.01 16.97
CA ASN A 311 -3.34 -14.58 17.47
C ASN A 311 -2.24 -14.70 16.39
N SER A 312 -2.41 -13.99 15.26
CA SER A 312 -1.80 -14.23 13.94
C SER A 312 -0.33 -13.76 13.76
N ALA A 313 0.55 -14.21 14.66
CA ALA A 313 2.01 -13.98 14.78
C ALA A 313 2.61 -12.54 14.69
N TYR A 314 2.10 -11.63 13.85
CA TYR A 314 2.33 -10.19 13.91
C TYR A 314 1.67 -9.60 15.16
N ARG A 315 2.28 -8.60 15.80
CA ARG A 315 1.84 -8.02 17.08
C ARG A 315 1.91 -6.50 17.05
N PRO A 316 1.17 -5.75 17.90
CA PRO A 316 1.23 -4.29 17.92
C PRO A 316 2.67 -3.75 18.05
N GLY A 317 3.50 -4.35 18.90
CA GLY A 317 4.91 -3.94 19.06
C GLY A 317 5.78 -4.09 17.81
N ASP A 318 5.37 -4.88 16.81
CA ASP A 318 6.04 -4.96 15.51
C ASP A 318 5.90 -3.65 14.71
N ILE A 319 4.83 -2.88 14.92
CA ILE A 319 4.60 -1.56 14.30
C ILE A 319 5.72 -0.59 14.71
N LEU A 320 6.09 -0.60 15.99
CA LEU A 320 7.18 0.25 16.53
C LEU A 320 8.56 -0.20 16.03
N ALA A 321 8.73 -1.49 15.72
CA ALA A 321 9.96 -2.02 15.14
C ALA A 321 10.08 -1.69 13.64
N ALA A 322 8.96 -1.74 12.91
CA ALA A 322 8.85 -1.31 11.51
C ALA A 322 9.14 0.19 11.35
N ASP A 323 8.50 1.04 12.16
CA ASP A 323 8.75 2.49 12.17
C ASP A 323 10.23 2.81 12.43
N ARG A 324 10.83 2.19 13.46
CA ARG A 324 12.26 2.37 13.78
C ARG A 324 13.16 2.01 12.60
N TYR A 325 12.84 0.93 11.88
CA TYR A 325 13.57 0.52 10.69
C TYR A 325 13.44 1.56 9.56
N LEU A 326 12.25 2.11 9.32
CA LEU A 326 12.04 3.12 8.27
C LEU A 326 12.65 4.48 8.62
N LYS A 327 12.54 4.93 9.88
CA LYS A 327 13.22 6.13 10.40
C LYS A 327 14.73 6.09 10.20
N SER A 328 15.35 4.92 10.38
CA SER A 328 16.79 4.77 10.12
C SER A 328 17.19 4.99 8.66
N SER A 329 16.24 4.89 7.72
CA SER A 329 16.44 5.15 6.29
C SER A 329 16.02 6.57 5.89
N MET A 330 15.66 7.43 6.87
CA MET A 330 15.19 8.81 6.68
C MET A 330 14.03 8.96 5.68
N VAL A 331 13.07 8.03 5.69
CA VAL A 331 11.88 8.15 4.83
C VAL A 331 10.95 9.23 5.39
N GLU A 332 10.61 10.24 4.57
CA GLU A 332 9.94 11.47 5.01
C GLU A 332 8.49 11.27 5.50
N SER A 333 7.80 10.26 4.97
CA SER A 333 6.38 10.04 5.16
C SER A 333 6.08 8.55 5.20
N VAL A 334 5.25 8.13 6.16
CA VAL A 334 4.92 6.72 6.41
C VAL A 334 3.40 6.55 6.58
N GLY A 335 2.77 5.96 5.58
CA GLY A 335 1.40 5.49 5.63
C GLY A 335 1.29 4.15 6.35
N LEU A 336 0.41 4.04 7.33
CA LEU A 336 0.16 2.82 8.10
C LEU A 336 -1.01 2.05 7.47
N TRP A 337 -0.79 0.79 7.10
CA TRP A 337 -1.83 -0.11 6.57
C TRP A 337 -2.51 -0.86 7.72
N GLY A 338 -3.83 -0.71 7.83
CA GLY A 338 -4.68 -1.45 8.76
C GLY A 338 -5.63 -0.64 9.65
N ALA A 339 -5.97 0.60 9.28
CA ALA A 339 -6.82 1.45 10.12
C ALA A 339 -8.17 0.83 10.53
N PRO A 340 -8.96 0.24 9.61
CA PRO A 340 -10.18 -0.49 9.98
C PRO A 340 -9.93 -1.68 10.93
N PHE A 341 -8.82 -2.42 10.77
CA PHE A 341 -8.48 -3.53 11.67
C PHE A 341 -8.23 -3.06 13.11
N TRP A 342 -7.49 -1.97 13.34
CA TRP A 342 -7.26 -1.48 14.72
C TRP A 342 -8.57 -1.05 15.39
N GLN A 343 -9.50 -0.50 14.62
CA GLN A 343 -10.83 -0.10 15.10
C GLN A 343 -11.71 -1.31 15.39
N TYR A 344 -11.70 -2.32 14.52
CA TYR A 344 -12.34 -3.62 14.77
C TYR A 344 -11.79 -4.31 16.04
N LYS A 345 -10.47 -4.32 16.24
CA LYS A 345 -9.85 -4.86 17.45
C LYS A 345 -10.31 -4.09 18.70
N LYS A 346 -10.37 -2.75 18.63
CA LYS A 346 -10.90 -1.89 19.70
C LYS A 346 -12.36 -2.21 20.04
N GLU A 347 -13.25 -2.32 19.05
CA GLU A 347 -14.66 -2.69 19.28
C GLU A 347 -14.82 -4.08 19.91
N ASN A 348 -13.89 -4.99 19.63
CA ASN A 348 -13.82 -6.33 20.22
C ASN A 348 -12.94 -6.39 21.50
N GLY A 349 -12.67 -5.25 22.15
CA GLY A 349 -12.02 -5.17 23.46
C GLY A 349 -10.48 -5.25 23.48
N ASP A 350 -9.82 -5.26 22.31
CA ASP A 350 -8.36 -5.24 22.16
C ASP A 350 -7.88 -3.87 21.67
N ASN A 351 -7.65 -2.96 22.62
CA ASN A 351 -7.12 -1.62 22.33
C ASN A 351 -5.63 -1.62 21.92
N SER A 352 -4.89 -2.73 22.07
CA SER A 352 -3.43 -2.72 22.01
C SER A 352 -2.89 -2.24 20.64
N TRP A 353 -3.64 -2.47 19.56
CA TRP A 353 -3.34 -1.99 18.22
C TRP A 353 -3.52 -0.48 18.08
N ILE A 354 -4.71 0.03 18.42
CA ILE A 354 -5.02 1.45 18.27
C ILE A 354 -4.14 2.31 19.20
N GLU A 355 -3.91 1.86 20.44
CA GLU A 355 -3.02 2.53 21.40
C GLU A 355 -1.57 2.54 20.90
N THR A 356 -1.09 1.47 20.27
CA THR A 356 0.28 1.46 19.70
C THR A 356 0.43 2.45 18.57
N VAL A 357 -0.55 2.55 17.66
CA VAL A 357 -0.53 3.52 16.56
C VAL A 357 -0.68 4.96 17.08
N GLN A 358 -1.56 5.19 18.06
CA GLN A 358 -1.70 6.49 18.72
C GLN A 358 -0.39 6.92 19.39
N ASN A 359 0.25 6.03 20.15
CA ASN A 359 1.52 6.31 20.82
C ASN A 359 2.65 6.57 19.82
N LEU A 360 2.68 5.85 18.69
CA LEU A 360 3.62 6.11 17.60
C LEU A 360 3.47 7.54 17.05
N ILE A 361 2.26 7.90 16.62
CA ILE A 361 1.99 9.18 15.93
C ILE A 361 2.10 10.38 16.87
N ASN A 362 1.60 10.24 18.09
CA ASN A 362 1.59 11.29 19.11
C ASN A 362 2.87 11.35 19.95
N SER A 363 3.84 10.44 19.73
CA SER A 363 5.17 10.57 20.33
C SER A 363 5.81 11.88 19.89
N LYS A 364 5.86 12.83 20.84
CA LYS A 364 6.76 13.98 20.72
C LYS A 364 8.18 13.49 20.95
N LEU A 365 9.10 14.03 20.15
CA LEU A 365 10.54 13.76 20.20
C LEU A 365 11.10 13.84 21.63
#